data_AF-A0A6P1YLS6-F1
#
_entry.id   AF-A0A6P1YLS6-F1
#
_cell.length_a   1.000
_cell.length_b   1.000
_cell.length_c   1.000
_cell.angle_alpha   90.00
_cell.angle_beta   90.00
_cell.angle_gamma   90.00
#
_symmetry.space_group_name_H-M   'P 1'
#
loop_
_entity.id
_entity.type
_entity.pdbx_description
1 polymer ?
#
loop_
_entity_poly.entity_id
_entity_poly.type
_entity_poly.pdbx_seq_one_letter_code
_entity_poly.pdbx_strand_id
1 'polypeptide(L)'
;MSPPKDHLYQDLASFRVPPGFRGRSGVIVLLWQLTQATLFRLSPQPAYGWRRFLLRLFGAQVGVGVLIRSTARVTYPWKVILEDRCWIGDDVEIYSLGPIQIGHDAVVSQRSYLCAGSHDYKDMSFPLITKPIIIEPEAWIATGCFVAPGVRVGRGAIVAATSTVTTDVPAAMIVAGTPAVPLKSRPPAQRADNSTLAEGRIRVDIIGQLPPPVHGFSFITACVVDVLKTREDIAVTTFNIAKPPDRSGLKGALSRVTRSLGAAAAVLRGPRTQDRVCYIACDGGLGLVFTILFLAAARFAGRRAILHHHSFNYITTKRLLMRIVVGLGGRSLRHVFLCESMRDMFIARYGAGITSTIVSNAAFLPPPTDIPGRRDSDGTLVLGHLSNLSREKGLYLFLDLLETLAGQGVPVRGILAGPVAAEADRARIEQARAVLGTRLDYRGPLYGPQKRDFYEEIDVFIFPTTYENEAQPVVLFEAQAAGNLIVAYGRGCIGRQVGAYGCVIAEAADFIGTASLWLTDRANGIGQPDTRAEVRRFYAEQHAASKKDALSIIDA
;
A
#
# COMPACT_ATOMS: atom_id res chain seq x y z
N MET A 1 59.97 22.95 38.94
CA MET A 1 60.31 24.30 38.45
C MET A 1 59.00 25.06 38.28
N SER A 2 58.73 26.06 39.12
CA SER A 2 57.65 27.00 38.85
C SER A 2 57.99 27.77 37.57
N PRO A 3 57.06 27.96 36.63
CA PRO A 3 57.33 28.77 35.45
C PRO A 3 57.79 30.17 35.89
N PRO A 4 58.76 30.79 35.20
CA PRO A 4 59.18 32.16 35.51
C PRO A 4 57.95 33.08 35.49
N LYS A 5 57.82 33.91 36.53
CA LYS A 5 56.63 34.74 36.81
C LYS A 5 56.32 35.79 35.72
N ASP A 6 57.21 35.98 34.76
CA ASP A 6 57.14 37.05 33.75
C ASP A 6 56.89 36.57 32.31
N HIS A 7 56.59 35.28 32.09
CA HIS A 7 56.22 34.79 30.76
C HIS A 7 54.70 34.87 30.54
N LEU A 8 54.27 35.81 29.70
CA LEU A 8 52.92 35.88 29.14
C LEU A 8 52.75 34.76 28.09
N TYR A 9 51.89 33.78 28.39
CA TYR A 9 51.55 32.70 27.45
C TYR A 9 50.42 33.07 26.48
N GLN A 10 49.54 33.98 26.87
CA GLN A 10 48.33 34.32 26.13
C GLN A 10 47.79 35.70 26.55
N ASP A 11 47.34 36.50 25.58
CA ASP A 11 46.62 37.77 25.80
C ASP A 11 45.29 37.75 25.03
N LEU A 12 44.22 37.39 25.73
CA LEU A 12 42.88 37.35 25.15
C LEU A 12 42.26 38.73 24.85
N ALA A 13 42.83 39.83 25.36
CA ALA A 13 42.36 41.17 24.99
C ALA A 13 42.70 41.48 23.52
N SER A 14 43.80 40.91 23.03
CA SER A 14 44.25 41.00 21.64
C SER A 14 43.49 40.07 20.69
N PHE A 15 42.75 39.07 21.20
CA PHE A 15 42.02 38.12 20.37
C PHE A 15 41.01 38.82 19.45
N ARG A 16 41.04 38.45 18.17
CA ARG A 16 40.06 38.87 17.16
C ARG A 16 39.65 37.66 16.33
N VAL A 17 38.35 37.52 16.08
CA VAL A 17 37.85 36.53 15.12
C VAL A 17 38.26 36.98 13.72
N PRO A 18 38.95 36.15 12.92
CA PRO A 18 39.39 36.56 11.59
C PRO A 18 38.20 37.02 10.71
N PRO A 19 38.39 38.07 9.87
CA PRO A 19 37.36 38.50 8.93
C PRO A 19 36.87 37.32 8.08
N GLY A 20 35.56 37.18 7.93
CA GLY A 20 34.97 36.09 7.14
C GLY A 20 35.02 34.69 7.77
N PHE A 21 35.66 34.51 8.94
CA PHE A 21 35.82 33.20 9.58
C PHE A 21 34.51 32.41 9.71
N ARG A 22 33.43 33.08 10.11
CA ARG A 22 32.11 32.46 10.28
C ARG A 22 31.52 31.98 8.95
N GLY A 23 31.92 32.56 7.82
CA GLY A 23 31.40 32.30 6.47
C GLY A 23 30.08 33.00 6.15
N ARG A 24 29.35 33.54 7.15
CA ARG A 24 28.12 34.31 7.01
C ARG A 24 28.11 35.49 7.99
N SER A 25 27.18 36.43 7.78
CA SER A 25 27.01 37.60 8.65
C SER A 25 26.57 37.19 10.08
N GLY A 26 26.87 38.04 11.06
CA GLY A 26 26.46 37.82 12.46
C GLY A 26 24.94 37.68 12.64
N VAL A 27 24.16 38.35 11.78
CA VAL A 27 22.69 38.24 11.77
C VAL A 27 22.24 36.83 11.40
N ILE A 28 22.82 36.22 10.35
CA ILE A 28 22.49 34.85 9.95
C ILE A 28 22.88 33.85 11.03
N VAL A 29 24.03 34.07 11.69
CA VAL A 29 24.48 33.25 12.83
C VAL A 29 23.47 33.32 13.97
N LEU A 30 23.00 34.51 14.34
CA LEU A 30 21.99 34.70 15.38
C LEU A 30 20.66 34.04 15.01
N LEU A 31 20.18 34.22 13.77
CA LEU A 31 18.97 33.59 13.28
C LEU A 31 19.05 32.06 13.33
N TRP A 32 20.21 31.48 12.99
CA TRP A 32 20.43 30.06 13.13
C TRP A 32 20.39 29.63 14.61
N GLN A 33 21.05 30.35 15.50
CA GLN A 33 21.06 30.03 16.94
C GLN A 33 19.64 30.03 17.52
N LEU A 34 18.81 31.02 17.16
CA LEU A 34 17.41 31.09 17.56
C LEU A 34 16.59 29.94 16.96
N THR A 35 16.76 29.67 15.66
CA THR A 35 16.09 28.54 14.97
C THR A 35 16.45 27.20 15.60
N GLN A 36 17.73 27.00 15.91
CA GLN A 36 18.23 25.78 16.53
C GLN A 36 17.67 25.60 17.94
N ALA A 37 17.68 26.66 18.76
CA ALA A 37 17.18 26.62 20.13
C ALA A 37 15.66 26.40 20.23
N THR A 38 14.91 26.77 19.19
CA THR A 38 13.45 26.73 19.16
C THR A 38 12.93 25.70 18.15
N LEU A 39 12.78 26.09 16.89
CA LEU A 39 12.16 25.31 15.82
C LEU A 39 12.83 23.95 15.59
N PHE A 40 14.14 23.85 15.78
CA PHE A 40 14.87 22.59 15.63
C PHE A 40 14.75 21.73 16.90
N ARG A 41 15.17 22.25 18.06
CA ARG A 41 15.26 21.49 19.31
C ARG A 41 13.92 21.07 19.89
N LEU A 42 12.90 21.93 19.76
CA LEU A 42 11.55 21.66 20.26
C LEU A 42 10.71 20.81 19.30
N SER A 43 11.24 20.44 18.14
CA SER A 43 10.52 19.59 17.19
C SER A 43 10.34 18.16 17.72
N PRO A 44 9.18 17.51 17.49
CA PRO A 44 8.94 16.15 17.96
C PRO A 44 9.85 15.16 17.24
N GLN A 45 10.23 14.09 17.93
CA GLN A 45 11.20 13.11 17.43
C GLN A 45 10.94 12.58 15.99
N PRO A 46 9.71 12.31 15.54
CA PRO A 46 9.44 11.87 14.16
C PRO A 46 9.68 12.94 13.07
N ALA A 47 9.82 14.21 13.43
CA ALA A 47 9.93 15.34 12.50
C ALA A 47 11.34 15.48 11.89
N TYR A 48 11.91 14.37 11.37
CA TYR A 48 13.21 14.40 10.68
C TYR A 48 13.17 15.28 9.42
N GLY A 49 12.05 15.29 8.69
CA GLY A 49 11.88 16.13 7.50
C GLY A 49 11.97 17.63 7.78
N TRP A 50 11.38 18.06 8.89
CA TRP A 50 11.44 19.45 9.35
C TRP A 50 12.87 19.90 9.65
N ARG A 51 13.61 19.10 10.42
CA ARG A 51 15.02 19.39 10.74
C ARG A 51 15.92 19.43 9.51
N ARG A 52 15.72 18.52 8.55
CA ARG A 52 16.42 18.57 7.25
C ARG A 52 16.11 19.85 6.49
N PHE A 53 14.85 20.28 6.47
CA PHE A 53 14.45 21.53 5.83
C PHE A 53 15.15 22.74 6.47
N LEU A 54 15.13 22.85 7.81
CA LEU A 54 15.80 23.94 8.51
C LEU A 54 17.30 23.99 8.23
N LEU A 55 18.00 22.85 8.28
CA LEU A 55 19.44 22.82 7.97
C LEU A 55 19.75 23.28 6.55
N ARG A 56 18.96 22.84 5.57
CA ARG A 56 19.10 23.29 4.16
C ARG A 56 18.80 24.77 4.00
N LEU A 57 17.79 25.29 4.70
CA LEU A 57 17.46 26.72 4.69
C LEU A 57 18.64 27.57 5.16
N PHE A 58 19.42 27.07 6.13
CA PHE A 58 20.65 27.70 6.62
C PHE A 58 21.92 27.24 5.87
N GLY A 59 21.78 26.61 4.70
CA GLY A 59 22.88 26.36 3.77
C GLY A 59 23.64 25.05 3.96
N ALA A 60 23.22 24.17 4.86
CA ALA A 60 23.78 22.82 4.94
C ALA A 60 23.39 22.00 3.69
N GLN A 61 24.31 21.17 3.21
CA GLN A 61 23.98 20.17 2.20
C GLN A 61 23.49 18.92 2.92
N VAL A 62 22.23 18.54 2.70
CA VAL A 62 21.60 17.43 3.43
C VAL A 62 20.94 16.48 2.44
N GLY A 63 21.33 15.21 2.45
CA GLY A 63 20.84 14.14 1.61
C GLY A 63 19.43 13.65 1.94
N VAL A 64 18.97 12.64 1.20
CA VAL A 64 17.69 11.95 1.36
C VAL A 64 17.79 10.97 2.53
N GLY A 65 16.73 10.90 3.35
CA GLY A 65 16.66 9.91 4.42
C GLY A 65 17.54 10.19 5.65
N VAL A 66 18.25 11.32 5.71
CA VAL A 66 19.05 11.71 6.89
C VAL A 66 18.18 11.76 8.16
N LEU A 67 18.64 11.08 9.21
CA LEU A 67 18.03 11.06 10.54
C LEU A 67 18.90 11.87 11.50
N ILE A 68 18.50 13.10 11.81
CA ILE A 68 19.15 13.92 12.84
C ILE A 68 18.24 14.07 14.04
N ARG A 69 18.76 13.84 15.26
CA ARG A 69 18.03 14.00 16.51
C ARG A 69 17.82 15.47 16.88
N SER A 70 16.79 15.77 17.67
CA SER A 70 16.36 17.16 17.93
C SER A 70 17.31 17.85 18.89
N THR A 71 18.03 17.08 19.71
CA THR A 71 19.06 17.60 20.62
C THR A 71 20.44 17.74 19.96
N ALA A 72 20.64 17.26 18.73
CA ALA A 72 21.88 17.48 18.00
C ALA A 72 22.10 18.99 17.73
N ARG A 73 23.34 19.45 17.83
CA ARG A 73 23.73 20.85 17.67
C ARG A 73 24.71 20.99 16.50
N VAL A 74 24.52 22.03 15.70
CA VAL A 74 25.38 22.41 14.58
C VAL A 74 25.80 23.87 14.77
N THR A 75 27.10 24.16 14.78
CA THR A 75 27.58 25.54 14.94
C THR A 75 27.30 26.40 13.72
N TYR A 76 27.73 25.97 12.52
CA TYR A 76 27.55 26.68 11.25
C TYR A 76 27.03 25.72 10.16
N PRO A 77 25.70 25.65 9.93
CA PRO A 77 25.11 24.70 8.98
C PRO A 77 25.70 24.76 7.58
N TRP A 78 26.00 25.97 7.08
CA TRP A 78 26.61 26.19 5.75
C TRP A 78 28.04 25.64 5.59
N LYS A 79 28.63 25.04 6.63
CA LYS A 79 29.91 24.31 6.59
C LYS A 79 29.74 22.79 6.72
N VAL A 80 28.51 22.29 6.71
CA VAL A 80 28.20 20.89 6.97
C VAL A 80 27.60 20.21 5.75
N ILE A 81 28.11 19.02 5.44
CA ILE A 81 27.58 18.11 4.44
C ILE A 81 27.14 16.82 5.15
N LEU A 82 25.86 16.48 5.01
CA LEU A 82 25.26 15.23 5.48
C LEU A 82 24.76 14.47 4.24
N GLU A 83 25.40 13.37 3.89
CA GLU A 83 24.98 12.53 2.76
C GLU A 83 23.78 11.63 3.09
N ASP A 84 23.28 10.88 2.12
CA ASP A 84 22.05 10.10 2.22
C ASP A 84 22.05 9.10 3.38
N ARG A 85 20.92 8.99 4.08
CA ARG A 85 20.64 7.99 5.13
C ARG A 85 21.61 8.00 6.33
N CYS A 86 22.47 9.01 6.48
CA CYS A 86 23.31 9.12 7.67
C CYS A 86 22.47 9.38 8.93
N TRP A 87 22.98 8.96 10.09
CA TRP A 87 22.30 9.10 11.38
C TRP A 87 23.15 9.92 12.36
N ILE A 88 22.58 11.04 12.84
CA ILE A 88 23.16 11.89 13.89
C ILE A 88 22.34 11.74 15.18
N GLY A 89 22.96 11.18 16.22
CA GLY A 89 22.35 10.83 17.51
C GLY A 89 22.04 12.02 18.43
N ASP A 90 21.45 11.71 19.59
CA ASP A 90 21.06 12.72 20.58
C ASP A 90 22.30 13.42 21.16
N ASP A 91 22.24 14.74 21.35
CA ASP A 91 23.32 15.53 21.97
C ASP A 91 24.67 15.42 21.23
N VAL A 92 24.66 15.07 19.94
CA VAL A 92 25.85 15.18 19.09
C VAL A 92 26.13 16.65 18.82
N GLU A 93 27.38 17.06 19.00
CA GLU A 93 27.83 18.42 18.71
C GLU A 93 28.70 18.42 17.45
N ILE A 94 28.13 18.94 16.36
CA ILE A 94 28.81 19.18 15.09
C ILE A 94 29.43 20.59 15.17
N TYR A 95 30.60 20.66 15.83
CA TYR A 95 31.34 21.90 16.08
C TYR A 95 32.08 22.37 14.82
N SER A 96 31.28 22.81 13.85
CA SER A 96 31.62 23.14 12.45
C SER A 96 32.31 24.49 12.29
N LEU A 97 33.33 24.77 13.10
CA LEU A 97 34.20 25.94 12.85
C LEU A 97 34.95 25.79 11.52
N GLY A 98 35.41 24.58 11.21
CA GLY A 98 35.82 24.14 9.87
C GLY A 98 34.74 23.29 9.18
N PRO A 99 34.98 22.87 7.92
CA PRO A 99 34.07 21.98 7.19
C PRO A 99 33.92 20.60 7.86
N ILE A 100 32.70 20.08 7.93
CA ILE A 100 32.44 18.72 8.42
C ILE A 100 31.58 17.97 7.40
N GLN A 101 32.07 16.83 6.94
CA GLN A 101 31.35 15.94 6.04
C GLN A 101 31.06 14.61 6.72
N ILE A 102 29.81 14.15 6.60
CA ILE A 102 29.35 12.85 7.10
C ILE A 102 28.73 12.09 5.93
N GLY A 103 29.38 10.98 5.56
CA GLY A 103 29.07 10.16 4.40
C GLY A 103 27.77 9.37 4.52
N HIS A 104 27.32 8.82 3.40
CA HIS A 104 26.07 8.07 3.36
C HIS A 104 26.13 6.81 4.25
N ASP A 105 25.00 6.49 4.87
CA ASP A 105 24.87 5.37 5.82
C ASP A 105 25.86 5.42 7.01
N ALA A 106 26.57 6.54 7.23
CA ALA A 106 27.42 6.73 8.39
C ALA A 106 26.58 7.08 9.63
N VAL A 107 27.07 6.69 10.80
CA VAL A 107 26.39 6.88 12.08
C VAL A 107 27.31 7.63 13.05
N VAL A 108 26.82 8.74 13.59
CA VAL A 108 27.44 9.45 14.72
C VAL A 108 26.49 9.33 15.91
N SER A 109 26.84 8.43 16.83
CA SER A 109 26.01 8.13 18.00
C SER A 109 26.07 9.23 19.05
N GLN A 110 25.09 9.18 19.95
CA GLN A 110 24.77 10.20 20.93
C GLN A 110 25.97 10.67 21.76
N ARG A 111 25.94 11.96 22.14
CA ARG A 111 26.95 12.65 22.96
C ARG A 111 28.36 12.73 22.35
N SER A 112 28.50 12.47 21.04
CA SER A 112 29.79 12.62 20.37
C SER A 112 30.06 14.07 19.98
N TYR A 113 31.33 14.48 20.00
CA TYR A 113 31.77 15.85 19.73
C TYR A 113 32.73 15.86 18.53
N LEU A 114 32.29 16.45 17.42
CA LEU A 114 33.09 16.59 16.19
C LEU A 114 33.71 17.98 16.14
N CYS A 115 34.99 18.08 16.49
CA CYS A 115 35.69 19.35 16.70
C CYS A 115 36.48 19.79 15.45
N ALA A 116 35.91 20.62 14.59
CA ALA A 116 36.63 21.13 13.40
C ALA A 116 37.43 22.42 13.65
N GLY A 117 37.63 22.80 14.92
CA GLY A 117 38.31 24.03 15.31
C GLY A 117 39.22 23.86 16.53
N SER A 118 40.26 24.67 16.61
CA SER A 118 41.19 24.77 17.73
C SER A 118 41.76 26.19 17.77
N HIS A 119 42.79 26.41 18.57
CA HIS A 119 43.52 27.67 18.64
C HIS A 119 45.02 27.41 18.51
N ASP A 120 45.74 28.37 17.91
CA ASP A 120 47.19 28.35 17.97
C ASP A 120 47.64 28.81 19.35
N TYR A 121 48.02 27.85 20.21
CA TYR A 121 48.52 28.13 21.55
C TYR A 121 49.95 28.69 21.56
N LYS A 122 50.62 28.72 20.40
CA LYS A 122 51.97 29.30 20.26
C LYS A 122 51.93 30.79 19.92
N ASP A 123 50.76 31.31 19.55
CA ASP A 123 50.54 32.73 19.28
C ASP A 123 49.79 33.35 20.46
N MET A 124 50.34 34.43 21.01
CA MET A 124 49.77 35.16 22.16
C MET A 124 48.32 35.62 21.91
N SER A 125 47.97 35.95 20.67
CA SER A 125 46.61 36.38 20.30
C SER A 125 45.59 35.25 20.26
N PHE A 126 46.04 34.00 20.44
CA PHE A 126 45.26 32.78 20.48
C PHE A 126 44.30 32.65 19.28
N PRO A 127 44.79 32.80 18.03
CA PRO A 127 43.95 32.82 16.85
C PRO A 127 43.31 31.44 16.61
N LEU A 128 42.15 31.44 15.95
CA LEU A 128 41.42 30.22 15.62
C LEU A 128 42.11 29.44 14.49
N ILE A 129 42.32 28.14 14.70
CA ILE A 129 42.72 27.17 13.68
C ILE A 129 41.50 26.33 13.30
N THR A 130 41.32 26.04 12.02
CA THR A 130 40.27 25.10 11.57
C THR A 130 40.83 24.05 10.64
N LYS A 131 40.33 22.83 10.77
CA LYS A 131 40.68 21.70 9.91
C LYS A 131 39.43 20.88 9.62
N PRO A 132 39.28 20.33 8.41
CA PRO A 132 38.09 19.58 8.07
C PRO A 132 37.98 18.28 8.88
N ILE A 133 36.76 17.80 9.12
CA ILE A 133 36.51 16.43 9.57
C ILE A 133 35.74 15.71 8.47
N ILE A 134 36.20 14.50 8.12
CA ILE A 134 35.55 13.65 7.12
C ILE A 134 35.21 12.32 7.79
N ILE A 135 33.92 12.04 7.92
CA ILE A 135 33.41 10.72 8.30
C ILE A 135 32.94 10.06 7.02
N GLU A 136 33.69 9.09 6.52
CA GLU A 136 33.37 8.43 5.24
C GLU A 136 32.15 7.50 5.36
N PRO A 137 31.58 7.02 4.22
CA PRO A 137 30.39 6.19 4.24
C PRO A 137 30.49 4.95 5.13
N GLU A 138 29.35 4.50 5.68
CA GLU A 138 29.23 3.30 6.52
C GLU A 138 30.06 3.30 7.83
N ALA A 139 30.82 4.38 8.09
CA ALA A 139 31.58 4.55 9.31
C ALA A 139 30.64 4.74 10.51
N TRP A 140 31.03 4.23 11.67
CA TRP A 140 30.27 4.33 12.89
C TRP A 140 31.11 4.90 14.02
N ILE A 141 30.74 6.10 14.46
CA ILE A 141 31.26 6.72 15.67
C ILE A 141 30.30 6.39 16.80
N ALA A 142 30.71 5.54 17.73
CA ALA A 142 29.88 5.14 18.87
C ALA A 142 29.74 6.28 19.88
N THR A 143 28.93 6.06 20.92
CA THR A 143 28.53 7.12 21.85
C THR A 143 29.70 7.78 22.58
N GLY A 144 29.62 9.09 22.78
CA GLY A 144 30.54 9.83 23.64
C GLY A 144 31.96 9.99 23.08
N CYS A 145 32.15 9.85 21.76
CA CYS A 145 33.48 9.99 21.17
C CYS A 145 33.84 11.46 20.91
N PHE A 146 35.12 11.78 21.03
CA PHE A 146 35.69 13.04 20.55
C PHE A 146 36.44 12.79 19.23
N VAL A 147 36.23 13.66 18.24
CA VAL A 147 36.97 13.62 16.96
C VAL A 147 37.70 14.96 16.78
N ALA A 148 39.02 14.90 16.68
CA ALA A 148 39.89 16.07 16.62
C ALA A 148 39.87 16.77 15.25
N PRO A 149 40.32 18.04 15.17
CA PRO A 149 40.40 18.76 13.90
C PRO A 149 41.34 18.07 12.91
N GLY A 150 40.88 17.89 11.67
CA GLY A 150 41.69 17.32 10.58
C GLY A 150 41.56 15.82 10.41
N VAL A 151 40.80 15.14 11.27
CA VAL A 151 40.64 13.68 11.24
C VAL A 151 39.71 13.23 10.11
N ARG A 152 40.16 12.23 9.38
CA ARG A 152 39.35 11.39 8.50
C ARG A 152 39.08 10.03 9.14
N VAL A 153 37.81 9.65 9.24
CA VAL A 153 37.39 8.30 9.64
C VAL A 153 37.00 7.54 8.38
N GLY A 154 37.83 6.55 8.00
CA GLY A 154 37.71 5.83 6.75
C GLY A 154 36.43 5.00 6.61
N ARG A 155 36.06 4.70 5.36
CA ARG A 155 34.83 3.96 5.03
C ARG A 155 34.67 2.69 5.88
N GLY A 156 33.50 2.51 6.48
CA GLY A 156 33.18 1.34 7.29
C GLY A 156 33.95 1.23 8.60
N ALA A 157 34.79 2.19 8.99
CA ALA A 157 35.49 2.14 10.27
C ALA A 157 34.53 2.23 11.47
N ILE A 158 34.94 1.71 12.63
CA ILE A 158 34.21 1.84 13.89
C ILE A 158 35.10 2.52 14.92
N VAL A 159 34.63 3.61 15.48
CA VAL A 159 35.20 4.23 16.68
C VAL A 159 34.40 3.75 17.88
N ALA A 160 35.01 2.96 18.75
CA ALA A 160 34.36 2.43 19.94
C ALA A 160 33.94 3.54 20.92
N ALA A 161 32.95 3.26 21.76
CA ALA A 161 32.36 4.25 22.65
C ALA A 161 33.41 4.94 23.52
N THR A 162 33.19 6.23 23.81
CA THR A 162 34.04 7.04 24.71
C THR A 162 35.51 7.14 24.29
N SER A 163 35.79 7.04 22.98
CA SER A 163 37.15 7.14 22.44
C SER A 163 37.50 8.56 21.98
N THR A 164 38.78 8.90 22.00
CA THR A 164 39.32 10.19 21.54
C THR A 164 40.15 9.97 20.28
N VAL A 165 39.60 10.36 19.13
CA VAL A 165 40.24 10.18 17.82
C VAL A 165 41.04 11.42 17.48
N THR A 166 42.37 11.31 17.49
CA THR A 166 43.31 12.42 17.22
C THR A 166 44.06 12.30 15.90
N THR A 167 43.96 11.15 15.23
CA THR A 167 44.59 10.84 13.94
C THR A 167 43.61 10.08 13.05
N ASP A 168 43.89 10.01 11.75
CA ASP A 168 43.03 9.34 10.77
C ASP A 168 42.82 7.86 11.12
N VAL A 169 41.59 7.39 10.92
CA VAL A 169 41.21 6.00 11.13
C VAL A 169 41.16 5.27 9.79
N PRO A 170 41.92 4.19 9.59
CA PRO A 170 41.88 3.42 8.35
C PRO A 170 40.48 2.86 8.05
N ALA A 171 40.17 2.69 6.76
CA ALA A 171 38.92 2.07 6.33
C ALA A 171 38.78 0.65 6.92
N ALA A 172 37.54 0.28 7.26
CA ALA A 172 37.19 -0.99 7.90
C ALA A 172 38.05 -1.33 9.13
N MET A 173 38.54 -0.34 9.87
CA MET A 173 39.26 -0.55 11.14
C MET A 173 38.33 -0.28 12.32
N ILE A 174 38.44 -1.09 13.37
CA ILE A 174 37.85 -0.79 14.69
C ILE A 174 38.94 -0.17 15.56
N VAL A 175 38.72 1.04 16.05
CA VAL A 175 39.62 1.74 16.98
C VAL A 175 38.95 1.98 18.33
N ALA A 176 39.73 2.04 19.41
CA ALA A 176 39.22 2.37 20.74
C ALA A 176 40.27 3.06 21.61
N GLY A 177 39.81 3.79 22.63
CA GLY A 177 40.67 4.36 23.67
C GLY A 177 40.87 5.87 23.58
N THR A 178 41.68 6.42 24.49
CA THR A 178 42.05 7.84 24.54
C THR A 178 43.56 7.96 24.73
N PRO A 179 44.34 8.21 23.67
CA PRO A 179 43.92 8.33 22.26
C PRO A 179 43.46 6.99 21.68
N ALA A 180 42.61 7.05 20.65
CA ALA A 180 42.06 5.86 19.99
C ALA A 180 43.15 5.14 19.18
N VAL A 181 43.32 3.84 19.43
CA VAL A 181 44.29 2.99 18.72
C VAL A 181 43.58 1.88 17.93
N PRO A 182 44.14 1.42 16.81
CA PRO A 182 43.64 0.25 16.07
C PRO A 182 43.54 -1.00 16.95
N LEU A 183 42.38 -1.65 16.93
CA LEU A 183 42.15 -2.93 17.62
C LEU A 183 42.16 -4.09 16.63
N LYS A 184 41.31 -4.04 15.62
CA LYS A 184 41.11 -5.10 14.63
C LYS A 184 40.35 -4.60 13.42
N SER A 185 40.48 -5.29 12.30
CA SER A 185 39.64 -5.04 11.13
C SER A 185 38.17 -5.37 11.43
N ARG A 186 37.26 -4.54 10.92
CA ARG A 186 35.82 -4.79 10.91
C ARG A 186 35.52 -5.83 9.81
N PRO A 187 34.88 -6.95 10.15
CA PRO A 187 34.47 -7.92 9.14
C PRO A 187 33.42 -7.29 8.20
N PRO A 188 33.37 -7.71 6.93
CA PRO A 188 32.32 -7.28 6.02
C PRO A 188 30.95 -7.65 6.60
N ALA A 189 29.98 -6.75 6.47
CA ALA A 189 28.61 -7.04 6.89
C ALA A 189 28.08 -8.21 6.07
N GLN A 190 27.75 -9.31 6.73
CA GLN A 190 26.95 -10.35 6.11
C GLN A 190 25.53 -9.78 5.99
N ARG A 191 24.96 -9.79 4.78
CA ARG A 191 23.50 -9.76 4.69
C ARG A 191 23.05 -10.94 5.54
N ALA A 192 22.19 -10.70 6.52
CA ALA A 192 21.48 -11.80 7.15
C ALA A 192 20.92 -12.63 6.01
N ASP A 193 21.46 -13.83 5.83
CA ASP A 193 20.87 -14.79 4.96
C ASP A 193 19.57 -15.16 5.67
N ASN A 194 18.48 -14.53 5.25
CA ASN A 194 17.16 -14.80 5.79
C ASN A 194 16.73 -16.27 5.52
N SER A 195 17.58 -17.10 4.91
CA SER A 195 17.42 -18.56 4.80
C SER A 195 17.57 -19.30 6.14
N THR A 196 18.18 -18.69 7.17
CA THR A 196 18.45 -19.35 8.47
C THR A 196 17.91 -18.57 9.67
N LEU A 197 16.67 -18.07 9.57
CA LEU A 197 15.83 -17.83 10.73
C LEU A 197 14.97 -19.08 10.99
N ALA A 198 15.32 -19.82 12.04
CA ALA A 198 14.49 -20.89 12.57
C ALA A 198 13.03 -20.43 12.78
N GLU A 199 12.08 -21.22 12.26
CA GLU A 199 10.68 -21.35 12.71
C GLU A 199 9.78 -20.09 12.78
N GLY A 200 10.06 -19.03 12.01
CA GLY A 200 9.25 -17.81 12.01
C GLY A 200 8.13 -17.80 10.95
N ARG A 201 6.92 -18.27 11.28
CA ARG A 201 5.74 -18.05 10.41
C ARG A 201 5.51 -16.55 10.17
N ILE A 202 5.38 -16.13 8.91
CA ILE A 202 4.94 -14.78 8.53
C ILE A 202 3.57 -14.52 9.17
N ARG A 203 3.44 -13.47 9.97
CA ARG A 203 2.17 -13.14 10.63
C ARG A 203 1.37 -12.15 9.80
N VAL A 204 0.18 -12.53 9.38
CA VAL A 204 -0.68 -11.73 8.51
C VAL A 204 -1.95 -11.36 9.25
N ASP A 205 -2.12 -10.07 9.50
CA ASP A 205 -3.33 -9.49 10.07
C ASP A 205 -4.23 -9.01 8.92
N ILE A 206 -5.30 -9.76 8.64
CA ILE A 206 -6.28 -9.49 7.56
C ILE A 206 -7.44 -8.67 8.13
N ILE A 207 -7.64 -7.47 7.60
CA ILE A 207 -8.69 -6.54 8.03
C ILE A 207 -9.63 -6.28 6.86
N GLY A 208 -10.91 -6.61 7.04
CA GLY A 208 -11.89 -6.48 5.97
C GLY A 208 -13.28 -6.91 6.42
N GLN A 209 -14.27 -6.74 5.55
CA GLN A 209 -15.59 -7.28 5.79
C GLN A 209 -15.54 -8.78 5.51
N LEU A 210 -15.89 -9.61 6.49
CA LEU A 210 -15.99 -11.07 6.35
C LEU A 210 -17.44 -11.51 6.59
N PRO A 211 -17.86 -12.65 6.03
CA PRO A 211 -19.20 -13.17 6.27
C PRO A 211 -19.48 -13.39 7.77
N PRO A 212 -20.74 -13.19 8.23
CA PRO A 212 -21.86 -12.56 7.51
C PRO A 212 -21.79 -11.01 7.53
N PRO A 213 -22.35 -10.28 6.52
CA PRO A 213 -23.14 -10.76 5.39
C PRO A 213 -22.30 -11.33 4.24
N VAL A 214 -22.91 -12.19 3.41
CA VAL A 214 -22.28 -12.76 2.22
C VAL A 214 -22.59 -11.89 1.01
N HIS A 215 -21.57 -11.26 0.44
CA HIS A 215 -21.61 -10.57 -0.84
C HIS A 215 -20.22 -10.66 -1.50
N GLY A 216 -20.07 -10.28 -2.76
CA GLY A 216 -18.81 -10.45 -3.51
C GLY A 216 -17.57 -10.00 -2.73
N PHE A 217 -17.59 -8.80 -2.12
CA PHE A 217 -16.46 -8.30 -1.32
C PHE A 217 -16.12 -9.15 -0.09
N SER A 218 -17.11 -9.55 0.73
CA SER A 218 -16.84 -10.32 1.94
C SER A 218 -16.51 -11.78 1.64
N PHE A 219 -17.12 -12.33 0.59
CA PHE A 219 -16.81 -13.65 0.08
C PHE A 219 -15.35 -13.74 -0.39
N ILE A 220 -14.90 -12.83 -1.26
CA ILE A 220 -13.52 -12.85 -1.75
C ILE A 220 -12.52 -12.62 -0.61
N THR A 221 -12.83 -11.73 0.33
CA THR A 221 -11.96 -11.54 1.52
C THR A 221 -11.83 -12.83 2.33
N ALA A 222 -12.91 -13.60 2.47
CA ALA A 222 -12.86 -14.92 3.13
C ALA A 222 -12.04 -15.93 2.30
N CYS A 223 -12.18 -15.97 0.98
CA CYS A 223 -11.35 -16.85 0.15
C CYS A 223 -9.86 -16.51 0.24
N VAL A 224 -9.50 -15.23 0.33
CA VAL A 224 -8.12 -14.82 0.60
C VAL A 224 -7.63 -15.37 1.94
N VAL A 225 -8.45 -15.29 3.00
CA VAL A 225 -8.11 -15.90 4.30
C VAL A 225 -7.85 -17.39 4.15
N ASP A 226 -8.70 -18.10 3.42
CA ASP A 226 -8.58 -19.55 3.24
C ASP A 226 -7.32 -19.93 2.46
N VAL A 227 -7.03 -19.25 1.34
CA VAL A 227 -5.80 -19.44 0.55
C VAL A 227 -4.54 -19.20 1.38
N LEU A 228 -4.55 -18.20 2.27
CA LEU A 228 -3.38 -17.91 3.10
C LEU A 228 -3.23 -18.91 4.25
N LYS A 229 -4.32 -19.50 4.73
CA LYS A 229 -4.28 -20.56 5.73
C LYS A 229 -3.77 -21.89 5.19
N THR A 230 -3.79 -22.12 3.86
CA THR A 230 -3.20 -23.33 3.29
C THR A 230 -1.66 -23.32 3.29
N ARG A 231 -1.05 -22.18 3.63
CA ARG A 231 0.42 -22.02 3.67
C ARG A 231 0.94 -22.24 5.08
N GLU A 232 1.83 -23.22 5.23
CA GLU A 232 2.41 -23.60 6.54
C GLU A 232 3.34 -22.54 7.13
N ASP A 233 3.92 -21.70 6.27
CA ASP A 233 4.81 -20.60 6.60
C ASP A 233 4.08 -19.32 7.02
N ILE A 234 2.74 -19.31 7.02
CA ILE A 234 1.92 -18.13 7.34
C ILE A 234 1.01 -18.40 8.55
N ALA A 235 0.96 -17.45 9.48
CA ALA A 235 -0.01 -17.39 10.57
C ALA A 235 -1.01 -16.25 10.33
N VAL A 236 -2.28 -16.59 10.09
CA VAL A 236 -3.33 -15.61 9.74
C VAL A 236 -4.17 -15.23 10.97
N THR A 237 -4.32 -13.93 11.22
CA THR A 237 -5.30 -13.37 12.16
C THR A 237 -6.30 -12.52 11.38
N THR A 238 -7.59 -12.68 11.65
CA THR A 238 -8.65 -11.97 10.92
C THR A 238 -9.38 -10.98 11.81
N PHE A 239 -9.64 -9.78 11.28
CA PHE A 239 -10.43 -8.74 11.92
C PHE A 239 -11.64 -8.41 11.05
N ASN A 240 -12.80 -8.98 11.42
CA ASN A 240 -14.05 -8.72 10.71
C ASN A 240 -14.65 -7.37 11.12
N ILE A 241 -14.66 -6.41 10.20
CA ILE A 241 -15.24 -5.07 10.39
C ILE A 241 -16.67 -4.94 9.86
N ALA A 242 -17.26 -6.03 9.36
CA ALA A 242 -18.63 -6.03 8.87
C ALA A 242 -19.63 -5.70 9.98
N LYS A 243 -20.70 -5.02 9.56
CA LYS A 243 -21.87 -4.76 10.40
C LYS A 243 -22.58 -6.10 10.67
N PRO A 244 -22.86 -6.45 11.94
CA PRO A 244 -23.60 -7.66 12.28
C PRO A 244 -24.99 -7.71 11.63
N PRO A 245 -25.49 -8.88 11.19
CA PRO A 245 -26.78 -9.01 10.51
C PRO A 245 -27.98 -8.57 11.37
N ASP A 246 -27.88 -8.75 12.69
CA ASP A 246 -28.90 -8.46 13.69
C ASP A 246 -29.04 -6.96 14.01
N ARG A 247 -28.08 -6.14 13.59
CA ARG A 247 -28.06 -4.71 13.91
C ARG A 247 -28.41 -3.92 12.67
N SER A 248 -29.37 -2.99 12.74
CA SER A 248 -29.72 -2.08 11.65
C SER A 248 -29.49 -0.61 12.02
N GLY A 249 -29.61 0.30 11.04
CA GLY A 249 -29.48 1.75 11.24
C GLY A 249 -28.22 2.20 11.99
N LEU A 250 -28.39 3.14 12.92
CA LEU A 250 -27.32 3.76 13.70
C LEU A 250 -26.54 2.75 14.56
N LYS A 251 -27.23 1.76 15.16
CA LYS A 251 -26.59 0.68 15.96
C LYS A 251 -25.63 -0.14 15.11
N GLY A 252 -25.99 -0.40 13.86
CA GLY A 252 -25.12 -1.04 12.87
C GLY A 252 -23.89 -0.20 12.54
N ALA A 253 -24.07 1.09 12.28
CA ALA A 253 -22.96 2.00 11.99
C ALA A 253 -21.97 2.09 13.17
N LEU A 254 -22.47 2.25 14.39
CA LEU A 254 -21.65 2.30 15.61
C LEU A 254 -20.86 1.00 15.81
N SER A 255 -21.48 -0.16 15.55
CA SER A 255 -20.78 -1.45 15.68
C SER A 255 -19.62 -1.60 14.71
N ARG A 256 -19.72 -1.07 13.49
CA ARG A 256 -18.62 -1.05 12.52
C ARG A 256 -17.48 -0.16 13.00
N VAL A 257 -17.80 1.00 13.58
CA VAL A 257 -16.80 1.91 14.16
C VAL A 257 -16.04 1.23 15.29
N THR A 258 -16.74 0.64 16.26
CA THR A 258 -16.07 -0.02 17.41
C THR A 258 -15.22 -1.21 16.99
N ARG A 259 -15.69 -2.04 16.05
CA ARG A 259 -14.91 -3.14 15.46
C ARG A 259 -13.66 -2.63 14.74
N SER A 260 -13.80 -1.55 13.98
CA SER A 260 -12.66 -0.93 13.28
C SER A 260 -11.62 -0.36 14.24
N LEU A 261 -12.06 0.34 15.30
CA LEU A 261 -11.14 0.81 16.34
C LEU A 261 -10.44 -0.36 17.05
N GLY A 262 -11.16 -1.44 17.34
CA GLY A 262 -10.59 -2.67 17.91
C GLY A 262 -9.54 -3.32 17.01
N ALA A 263 -9.80 -3.42 15.71
CA ALA A 263 -8.84 -3.92 14.73
C ALA A 263 -7.58 -3.05 14.66
N ALA A 264 -7.73 -1.72 14.60
CA ALA A 264 -6.61 -0.78 14.60
C ALA A 264 -5.78 -0.88 15.88
N ALA A 265 -6.43 -1.00 17.05
CA ALA A 265 -5.75 -1.20 18.33
C ALA A 265 -4.98 -2.54 18.36
N ALA A 266 -5.53 -3.61 17.79
CA ALA A 266 -4.84 -4.90 17.69
C ALA A 266 -3.61 -4.82 16.77
N VAL A 267 -3.68 -4.06 15.67
CA VAL A 267 -2.53 -3.78 14.80
C VAL A 267 -1.44 -3.00 15.52
N LEU A 268 -1.81 -2.11 16.45
CA LEU A 268 -0.84 -1.34 17.24
C LEU A 268 -0.15 -2.18 18.32
N ARG A 269 -0.73 -3.32 18.71
CA ARG A 269 -0.18 -4.22 19.75
C ARG A 269 0.90 -5.14 19.17
N GLY A 270 1.89 -5.46 20.00
CA GLY A 270 2.98 -6.37 19.66
C GLY A 270 4.25 -5.66 19.18
N PRO A 271 5.36 -6.41 19.06
CA PRO A 271 6.66 -5.84 18.72
C PRO A 271 6.68 -5.34 17.26
N ARG A 272 7.49 -4.30 17.00
CA ARG A 272 7.72 -3.75 15.66
C ARG A 272 8.70 -4.63 14.89
N THR A 273 8.21 -5.71 14.30
CA THR A 273 9.00 -6.69 13.56
C THR A 273 8.59 -6.72 12.09
N GLN A 274 9.55 -7.02 11.20
CA GLN A 274 9.33 -7.03 9.75
C GLN A 274 8.58 -8.28 9.25
N ASP A 275 8.43 -9.32 10.09
CA ASP A 275 7.67 -10.55 9.85
C ASP A 275 6.15 -10.35 9.89
N ARG A 276 5.65 -9.13 10.17
CA ARG A 276 4.22 -8.82 10.28
C ARG A 276 3.70 -8.01 9.10
N VAL A 277 2.67 -8.55 8.45
CA VAL A 277 1.97 -7.93 7.32
C VAL A 277 0.55 -7.56 7.74
N CYS A 278 0.14 -6.32 7.44
CA CYS A 278 -1.23 -5.86 7.56
C CYS A 278 -1.88 -5.89 6.17
N TYR A 279 -2.79 -6.83 5.96
CA TYR A 279 -3.56 -6.95 4.73
C TYR A 279 -4.90 -6.27 4.91
N ILE A 280 -5.20 -5.27 4.08
CA ILE A 280 -6.38 -4.43 4.20
C ILE A 280 -7.24 -4.60 2.95
N ALA A 281 -8.42 -5.20 3.10
CA ALA A 281 -9.43 -5.21 2.05
C ALA A 281 -10.02 -3.79 1.93
N CYS A 282 -9.77 -3.13 0.80
CA CYS A 282 -10.09 -1.72 0.60
C CYS A 282 -11.57 -1.51 0.32
N ASP A 283 -12.24 -0.82 1.25
CA ASP A 283 -13.62 -0.39 1.08
C ASP A 283 -13.77 0.72 0.03
N GLY A 284 -14.96 0.81 -0.58
CA GLY A 284 -15.36 1.94 -1.43
C GLY A 284 -15.99 3.10 -0.64
N GLY A 285 -16.15 4.24 -1.32
CA GLY A 285 -16.90 5.40 -0.80
C GLY A 285 -16.38 5.93 0.55
N LEU A 286 -17.29 6.16 1.50
CA LEU A 286 -16.96 6.63 2.86
C LEU A 286 -16.22 5.58 3.70
N GLY A 287 -16.24 4.31 3.29
CA GLY A 287 -15.49 3.26 3.99
C GLY A 287 -13.97 3.47 3.97
N LEU A 288 -13.45 4.30 3.05
CA LEU A 288 -12.04 4.70 3.00
C LEU A 288 -11.55 5.37 4.29
N VAL A 289 -12.44 5.94 5.12
CA VAL A 289 -12.07 6.45 6.45
C VAL A 289 -11.49 5.35 7.33
N PHE A 290 -12.05 4.14 7.27
CA PHE A 290 -11.53 2.98 8.00
C PHE A 290 -10.22 2.48 7.39
N THR A 291 -10.09 2.48 6.06
CA THR A 291 -8.83 2.16 5.38
C THR A 291 -7.69 3.09 5.84
N ILE A 292 -7.94 4.40 5.96
CA ILE A 292 -6.97 5.38 6.46
C ILE A 292 -6.57 5.03 7.91
N LEU A 293 -7.54 4.70 8.77
CA LEU A 293 -7.29 4.29 10.15
C LEU A 293 -6.36 3.07 10.23
N PHE A 294 -6.65 2.00 9.47
CA PHE A 294 -5.83 0.78 9.50
C PHE A 294 -4.43 1.00 8.94
N LEU A 295 -4.32 1.81 7.88
CA LEU A 295 -3.03 2.14 7.29
C LEU A 295 -2.18 3.00 8.23
N ALA A 296 -2.80 3.95 8.95
CA ALA A 296 -2.13 4.74 9.97
C ALA A 296 -1.61 3.85 11.11
N ALA A 297 -2.45 2.91 11.58
CA ALA A 297 -2.08 1.94 12.60
C ALA A 297 -0.90 1.05 12.16
N ALA A 298 -0.97 0.49 10.94
CA ALA A 298 0.10 -0.34 10.38
C ALA A 298 1.41 0.43 10.25
N ARG A 299 1.36 1.67 9.74
CA ARG A 299 2.53 2.53 9.58
C ARG A 299 3.15 2.92 10.92
N PHE A 300 2.33 3.25 11.91
CA PHE A 300 2.81 3.55 13.26
C PHE A 300 3.40 2.31 13.94
N ALA A 301 2.86 1.12 13.67
CA ALA A 301 3.39 -0.16 14.13
C ALA A 301 4.62 -0.64 13.33
N GLY A 302 5.06 0.08 12.30
CA GLY A 302 6.21 -0.32 11.47
C GLY A 302 5.96 -1.59 10.65
N ARG A 303 4.70 -1.93 10.38
CA ARG A 303 4.29 -3.15 9.67
C ARG A 303 4.19 -2.91 8.18
N ARG A 304 4.50 -3.94 7.37
CA ARG A 304 4.26 -3.88 5.92
C ARG A 304 2.76 -3.88 5.66
N ALA A 305 2.28 -3.01 4.78
CA ALA A 305 0.86 -2.90 4.45
C ALA A 305 0.59 -3.34 3.01
N ILE A 306 -0.48 -4.11 2.83
CA ILE A 306 -1.01 -4.52 1.52
C ILE A 306 -2.46 -4.03 1.46
N LEU A 307 -2.81 -3.31 0.40
CA LEU A 307 -4.15 -2.79 0.16
C LEU A 307 -4.77 -3.50 -1.05
N HIS A 308 -5.80 -4.30 -0.84
CA HIS A 308 -6.50 -5.01 -1.91
C HIS A 308 -7.74 -4.24 -2.36
N HIS A 309 -7.77 -3.81 -3.62
CA HIS A 309 -8.83 -2.98 -4.17
C HIS A 309 -10.02 -3.80 -4.67
N HIS A 310 -11.23 -3.47 -4.19
CA HIS A 310 -12.48 -4.14 -4.61
C HIS A 310 -13.56 -3.18 -5.14
N SER A 311 -13.26 -1.89 -5.27
CA SER A 311 -14.23 -0.88 -5.72
C SER A 311 -13.63 -0.03 -6.83
N PHE A 312 -14.42 0.20 -7.88
CA PHE A 312 -14.00 0.98 -9.05
C PHE A 312 -14.32 2.48 -8.94
N ASN A 313 -15.12 2.88 -7.95
CA ASN A 313 -15.62 4.25 -7.81
C ASN A 313 -14.50 5.28 -7.63
N TYR A 314 -13.50 4.98 -6.79
CA TYR A 314 -12.35 5.87 -6.60
C TYR A 314 -11.31 5.75 -7.73
N ILE A 315 -11.50 4.85 -8.69
CA ILE A 315 -10.66 4.74 -9.90
C ILE A 315 -11.24 5.64 -10.99
N THR A 316 -12.54 5.54 -11.25
CA THR A 316 -13.24 6.37 -12.24
C THR A 316 -13.36 7.81 -11.79
N THR A 317 -13.58 8.07 -10.50
CA THR A 317 -13.70 9.43 -9.95
C THR A 317 -12.60 9.71 -8.94
N LYS A 318 -11.95 10.89 -9.04
CA LYS A 318 -10.87 11.26 -8.12
C LYS A 318 -11.46 11.53 -6.75
N ARG A 319 -11.04 10.77 -5.73
CA ARG A 319 -11.54 10.95 -4.36
C ARG A 319 -10.44 11.46 -3.44
N LEU A 320 -10.75 12.49 -2.64
CA LEU A 320 -9.82 13.07 -1.67
C LEU A 320 -9.34 12.03 -0.64
N LEU A 321 -10.25 11.19 -0.14
CA LEU A 321 -9.92 10.13 0.82
C LEU A 321 -8.90 9.14 0.25
N MET A 322 -9.01 8.76 -1.03
CA MET A 322 -8.04 7.87 -1.67
C MET A 322 -6.66 8.54 -1.82
N ARG A 323 -6.62 9.85 -2.09
CA ARG A 323 -5.35 10.61 -2.09
C ARG A 323 -4.66 10.56 -0.72
N ILE A 324 -5.43 10.60 0.37
CA ILE A 324 -4.89 10.45 1.72
C ILE A 324 -4.35 9.03 1.93
N VAL A 325 -5.08 7.99 1.50
CA VAL A 325 -4.63 6.58 1.56
C VAL A 325 -3.28 6.42 0.84
N VAL A 326 -3.17 6.89 -0.41
CA VAL A 326 -1.93 6.80 -1.20
C VAL A 326 -0.79 7.58 -0.52
N GLY A 327 -1.05 8.80 -0.06
CA GLY A 327 -0.04 9.62 0.61
C GLY A 327 0.45 9.03 1.93
N LEU A 328 -0.44 8.43 2.71
CA LEU A 328 -0.11 7.77 3.98
C LEU A 328 0.65 6.46 3.75
N GLY A 329 0.28 5.69 2.72
CA GLY A 329 0.94 4.44 2.36
C GLY A 329 2.36 4.64 1.83
N GLY A 330 2.56 5.67 1.01
CA GLY A 330 3.83 5.96 0.35
C GLY A 330 4.34 4.77 -0.49
N ARG A 331 5.64 4.75 -0.80
CA ARG A 331 6.26 3.69 -1.63
C ARG A 331 6.26 2.29 -0.99
N SER A 332 6.06 2.22 0.32
CA SER A 332 6.03 0.97 1.08
C SER A 332 4.68 0.25 1.01
N LEU A 333 3.62 0.94 0.59
CA LEU A 333 2.30 0.33 0.45
C LEU A 333 2.26 -0.46 -0.86
N ARG A 334 1.94 -1.75 -0.77
CA ARG A 334 1.59 -2.54 -1.96
C ARG A 334 0.11 -2.47 -2.23
N HIS A 335 -0.23 -2.31 -3.50
CA HIS A 335 -1.59 -2.35 -3.99
C HIS A 335 -1.87 -3.67 -4.72
N VAL A 336 -2.97 -4.34 -4.39
CA VAL A 336 -3.46 -5.50 -5.14
C VAL A 336 -4.66 -5.04 -5.96
N PHE A 337 -4.59 -5.20 -7.27
CA PHE A 337 -5.67 -4.85 -8.20
C PHE A 337 -6.24 -6.12 -8.84
N LEU A 338 -7.49 -6.04 -9.30
CA LEU A 338 -8.21 -7.18 -9.86
C LEU A 338 -7.89 -7.44 -11.34
N CYS A 339 -7.41 -6.42 -12.05
CA CYS A 339 -7.00 -6.48 -13.45
C CYS A 339 -6.05 -5.32 -13.81
N GLU A 340 -5.38 -5.40 -14.96
CA GLU A 340 -4.42 -4.40 -15.43
C GLU A 340 -5.07 -3.03 -15.67
N SER A 341 -6.27 -3.00 -16.25
CA SER A 341 -6.98 -1.72 -16.48
C SER A 341 -7.27 -0.99 -15.17
N MET A 342 -7.61 -1.73 -14.10
CA MET A 342 -7.82 -1.19 -12.77
C MET A 342 -6.54 -0.52 -12.24
N ARG A 343 -5.39 -1.19 -12.37
CA ARG A 343 -4.07 -0.68 -11.99
C ARG A 343 -3.72 0.58 -12.80
N ASP A 344 -3.82 0.49 -14.12
CA ASP A 344 -3.36 1.54 -15.03
C ASP A 344 -4.18 2.82 -14.86
N MET A 345 -5.50 2.69 -14.73
CA MET A 345 -6.38 3.82 -14.41
C MET A 345 -6.07 4.41 -13.03
N PHE A 346 -5.78 3.58 -12.03
CA PHE A 346 -5.42 4.05 -10.70
C PHE A 346 -4.09 4.84 -10.72
N ILE A 347 -3.06 4.32 -11.39
CA ILE A 347 -1.76 4.98 -11.55
C ILE A 347 -1.91 6.31 -12.30
N ALA A 348 -2.65 6.32 -13.41
CA ALA A 348 -2.93 7.55 -14.17
C ALA A 348 -3.62 8.62 -13.29
N ARG A 349 -4.44 8.18 -12.32
CA ARG A 349 -5.22 9.09 -11.47
C ARG A 349 -4.45 9.60 -10.24
N TYR A 350 -3.64 8.75 -9.62
CA TYR A 350 -3.02 9.03 -8.31
C TYR A 350 -1.49 9.17 -8.36
N GLY A 351 -0.84 8.90 -9.49
CA GLY A 351 0.59 9.16 -9.74
C GLY A 351 1.45 7.91 -9.88
N ALA A 352 2.67 8.09 -10.39
CA ALA A 352 3.67 7.04 -10.59
C ALA A 352 4.37 6.60 -9.28
N GLY A 353 4.98 5.42 -9.28
CA GLY A 353 5.71 4.87 -8.13
C GLY A 353 4.87 4.02 -7.17
N ILE A 354 3.76 3.48 -7.66
CA ILE A 354 2.89 2.53 -6.95
C ILE A 354 3.43 1.12 -7.17
N THR A 355 3.77 0.43 -6.08
CA THR A 355 4.10 -0.99 -6.11
C THR A 355 2.80 -1.79 -6.14
N SER A 356 2.61 -2.63 -7.16
CA SER A 356 1.35 -3.36 -7.32
C SER A 356 1.48 -4.77 -7.88
N THR A 357 0.50 -5.61 -7.57
CA THR A 357 0.31 -6.95 -8.13
C THR A 357 -1.14 -7.08 -8.63
N ILE A 358 -1.35 -7.92 -9.65
CA ILE A 358 -2.68 -8.29 -10.11
C ILE A 358 -3.09 -9.61 -9.46
N VAL A 359 -4.26 -9.65 -8.82
CA VAL A 359 -4.89 -10.89 -8.34
C VAL A 359 -6.36 -10.81 -8.69
N SER A 360 -6.76 -11.55 -9.73
CA SER A 360 -8.15 -11.63 -10.18
C SER A 360 -8.99 -12.47 -9.21
N ASN A 361 -10.27 -12.11 -9.04
CA ASN A 361 -11.24 -12.88 -8.27
C ASN A 361 -11.43 -14.30 -8.83
N ALA A 362 -11.09 -14.54 -10.10
CA ALA A 362 -11.07 -15.88 -10.70
C ALA A 362 -10.20 -16.87 -9.89
N ALA A 363 -9.14 -16.39 -9.23
CA ALA A 363 -8.26 -17.21 -8.40
C ALA A 363 -8.99 -17.99 -7.29
N PHE A 364 -10.11 -17.44 -6.82
CA PHE A 364 -10.85 -17.92 -5.65
C PHE A 364 -12.08 -18.75 -5.99
N LEU A 365 -12.34 -18.95 -7.28
CA LEU A 365 -13.55 -19.60 -7.80
C LEU A 365 -13.13 -20.80 -8.63
N PRO A 366 -13.04 -22.00 -8.05
CA PRO A 366 -12.65 -23.18 -8.81
C PRO A 366 -13.76 -23.57 -9.81
N PRO A 367 -13.40 -24.03 -11.02
CA PRO A 367 -14.38 -24.60 -11.93
C PRO A 367 -15.00 -25.87 -11.32
N PRO A 368 -16.30 -26.14 -11.57
CA PRO A 368 -16.95 -27.35 -11.09
C PRO A 368 -16.31 -28.62 -11.68
N THR A 369 -16.18 -29.66 -10.85
CA THR A 369 -15.57 -30.95 -11.22
C THR A 369 -16.53 -31.90 -11.93
N ASP A 370 -17.83 -31.74 -11.69
CA ASP A 370 -18.89 -32.53 -12.29
C ASP A 370 -19.83 -31.56 -13.00
N ILE A 371 -19.99 -31.74 -14.31
CA ILE A 371 -20.79 -30.85 -15.13
C ILE A 371 -21.67 -31.69 -16.05
N PRO A 372 -23.00 -31.61 -15.89
CA PRO A 372 -23.92 -32.34 -16.76
C PRO A 372 -23.69 -32.01 -18.24
N GLY A 373 -23.95 -33.00 -19.09
CA GLY A 373 -24.02 -32.82 -20.54
C GLY A 373 -25.10 -31.79 -20.92
N ARG A 374 -24.94 -31.19 -22.10
CA ARG A 374 -25.86 -30.19 -22.68
C ARG A 374 -27.31 -30.68 -22.56
N ARG A 375 -28.22 -29.85 -22.06
CA ARG A 375 -29.67 -30.08 -22.21
C ARG A 375 -30.03 -29.98 -23.70
N ASP A 376 -30.83 -30.91 -24.19
CA ASP A 376 -31.43 -30.79 -25.52
C ASP A 376 -32.20 -29.47 -25.61
N SER A 377 -31.83 -28.62 -26.57
CA SER A 377 -32.47 -27.33 -26.77
C SER A 377 -33.71 -27.52 -27.63
N ASP A 378 -34.86 -27.06 -27.15
CA ASP A 378 -36.12 -26.97 -27.89
C ASP A 378 -36.15 -25.81 -28.90
N GLY A 379 -35.00 -25.13 -29.10
CA GLY A 379 -34.87 -23.93 -29.92
C GLY A 379 -35.07 -22.62 -29.13
N THR A 380 -35.44 -22.67 -27.86
CA THR A 380 -35.59 -21.48 -27.00
C THR A 380 -34.28 -21.13 -26.31
N LEU A 381 -33.85 -19.87 -26.40
CA LEU A 381 -32.68 -19.36 -25.69
C LEU A 381 -33.05 -18.94 -24.27
N VAL A 382 -32.37 -19.50 -23.26
CA VAL A 382 -32.65 -19.18 -21.84
C VAL A 382 -31.70 -18.09 -21.34
N LEU A 383 -32.25 -16.94 -20.97
CA LEU A 383 -31.52 -15.77 -20.47
C LEU A 383 -31.58 -15.71 -18.95
N GLY A 384 -30.43 -15.57 -18.28
CA GLY A 384 -30.34 -15.48 -16.82
C GLY A 384 -29.92 -14.11 -16.32
N HIS A 385 -30.51 -13.62 -15.23
CA HIS A 385 -30.00 -12.50 -14.45
C HIS A 385 -30.01 -12.82 -12.94
N LEU A 386 -28.84 -12.68 -12.29
CA LEU A 386 -28.67 -12.92 -10.85
C LEU A 386 -27.92 -11.75 -10.19
N SER A 387 -28.59 -11.04 -9.28
CA SER A 387 -27.99 -9.92 -8.53
C SER A 387 -28.77 -9.58 -7.24
N ASN A 388 -28.33 -8.56 -6.50
CA ASN A 388 -29.25 -7.90 -5.56
C ASN A 388 -30.16 -7.00 -6.39
N LEU A 389 -31.36 -7.49 -6.69
CA LEU A 389 -32.23 -6.94 -7.73
C LEU A 389 -32.61 -5.49 -7.44
N SER A 390 -32.08 -4.60 -8.27
CA SER A 390 -32.34 -3.17 -8.25
C SER A 390 -32.06 -2.57 -9.63
N ARG A 391 -32.50 -1.32 -9.84
CA ARG A 391 -32.23 -0.58 -11.09
C ARG A 391 -30.75 -0.54 -11.44
N GLU A 392 -29.89 -0.15 -10.51
CA GLU A 392 -28.45 -0.04 -10.73
C GLU A 392 -27.78 -1.40 -10.97
N LYS A 393 -28.40 -2.49 -10.51
CA LYS A 393 -27.91 -3.84 -10.72
C LYS A 393 -28.42 -4.49 -11.99
N GLY A 394 -29.18 -3.75 -12.81
CA GLY A 394 -29.58 -4.16 -14.15
C GLY A 394 -30.98 -4.80 -14.23
N LEU A 395 -31.76 -4.79 -13.14
CA LEU A 395 -33.10 -5.39 -13.11
C LEU A 395 -33.99 -4.89 -14.26
N TYR A 396 -34.06 -3.57 -14.44
CA TYR A 396 -34.97 -2.95 -15.42
C TYR A 396 -34.50 -3.27 -16.83
N LEU A 397 -33.21 -3.09 -17.10
CA LEU A 397 -32.63 -3.39 -18.42
C LEU A 397 -32.79 -4.86 -18.81
N PHE A 398 -32.71 -5.79 -17.85
CA PHE A 398 -32.98 -7.20 -18.13
C PHE A 398 -34.44 -7.46 -18.51
N LEU A 399 -35.39 -6.88 -17.76
CA LEU A 399 -36.82 -7.04 -18.04
C LEU A 399 -37.23 -6.36 -19.35
N ASP A 400 -36.75 -5.14 -19.58
CA ASP A 400 -37.01 -4.37 -20.81
C ASP A 400 -36.42 -5.09 -22.05
N LEU A 401 -35.24 -5.71 -21.92
CA LEU A 401 -34.65 -6.54 -22.97
C LEU A 401 -35.51 -7.77 -23.27
N LEU A 402 -35.99 -8.46 -22.25
CA LEU A 402 -36.82 -9.66 -22.42
C LEU A 402 -38.18 -9.33 -23.05
N GLU A 403 -38.80 -8.22 -22.65
CA GLU A 403 -40.02 -7.68 -23.27
C GLU A 403 -39.78 -7.30 -24.74
N THR A 404 -38.63 -6.67 -25.04
CA THR A 404 -38.25 -6.30 -26.42
C THR A 404 -38.08 -7.53 -27.31
N LEU A 405 -37.34 -8.54 -26.85
CA LEU A 405 -37.12 -9.78 -27.60
C LEU A 405 -38.42 -10.57 -27.81
N ALA A 406 -39.29 -10.60 -26.79
CA ALA A 406 -40.60 -11.22 -26.90
C ALA A 406 -41.49 -10.49 -27.93
N GLY A 407 -41.48 -9.16 -27.94
CA GLY A 407 -42.19 -8.34 -28.93
C GLY A 407 -41.67 -8.52 -30.36
N GLN A 408 -40.39 -8.86 -30.52
CA GLN A 408 -39.76 -9.18 -31.81
C GLN A 408 -39.99 -10.65 -32.25
N GLY A 409 -40.66 -11.47 -31.43
CA GLY A 409 -40.92 -12.87 -31.73
C GLY A 409 -39.70 -13.79 -31.57
N VAL A 410 -38.62 -13.34 -30.94
CA VAL A 410 -37.43 -14.17 -30.70
C VAL A 410 -37.78 -15.25 -29.66
N PRO A 411 -37.46 -16.53 -29.89
CA PRO A 411 -37.77 -17.61 -28.95
C PRO A 411 -36.84 -17.54 -27.73
N VAL A 412 -37.18 -16.70 -26.76
CA VAL A 412 -36.43 -16.53 -25.51
C VAL A 412 -37.29 -16.76 -24.26
N ARG A 413 -36.64 -17.26 -23.21
CA ARG A 413 -37.19 -17.35 -21.84
C ARG A 413 -36.20 -16.72 -20.86
N GLY A 414 -36.69 -15.95 -19.89
CA GLY A 414 -35.89 -15.33 -18.84
C GLY A 414 -36.02 -16.02 -17.50
N ILE A 415 -34.90 -16.14 -16.79
CA ILE A 415 -34.82 -16.55 -15.38
C ILE A 415 -34.19 -15.42 -14.59
N LEU A 416 -34.95 -14.86 -13.65
CA LEU A 416 -34.55 -13.78 -12.76
C LEU A 416 -34.38 -14.30 -11.34
N ALA A 417 -33.25 -13.98 -10.70
CA ALA A 417 -32.96 -14.43 -9.35
C ALA A 417 -32.27 -13.35 -8.53
N GLY A 418 -32.54 -13.34 -7.23
CA GLY A 418 -31.94 -12.43 -6.26
C GLY A 418 -32.90 -11.81 -5.24
N PRO A 419 -32.38 -11.25 -4.14
CA PRO A 419 -33.19 -10.50 -3.18
C PRO A 419 -33.62 -9.14 -3.74
N VAL A 420 -34.86 -8.74 -3.43
CA VAL A 420 -35.43 -7.41 -3.77
C VAL A 420 -35.75 -6.65 -2.48
N ALA A 421 -35.12 -5.48 -2.32
CA ALA A 421 -35.30 -4.65 -1.13
C ALA A 421 -36.38 -3.58 -1.30
N ALA A 422 -36.44 -2.91 -2.46
CA ALA A 422 -37.35 -1.80 -2.70
C ALA A 422 -38.70 -2.29 -3.25
N GLU A 423 -39.80 -1.69 -2.77
CA GLU A 423 -41.15 -2.06 -3.21
C GLU A 423 -41.39 -1.73 -4.69
N ALA A 424 -40.81 -0.63 -5.19
CA ALA A 424 -40.87 -0.27 -6.60
C ALA A 424 -40.23 -1.34 -7.52
N ASP A 425 -39.15 -1.97 -7.06
CA ASP A 425 -38.46 -3.02 -7.82
C ASP A 425 -39.29 -4.32 -7.85
N ARG A 426 -40.04 -4.62 -6.76
CA ARG A 426 -41.00 -5.74 -6.74
C ARG A 426 -42.16 -5.50 -7.70
N ALA A 427 -42.72 -4.29 -7.68
CA ALA A 427 -43.81 -3.90 -8.58
C ALA A 427 -43.40 -4.03 -10.05
N ARG A 428 -42.16 -3.64 -10.42
CA ARG A 428 -41.65 -3.81 -11.79
C ARG A 428 -41.55 -5.28 -12.22
N ILE A 429 -41.15 -6.18 -11.30
CA ILE A 429 -41.09 -7.63 -11.57
C ILE A 429 -42.48 -8.18 -11.84
N GLU A 430 -43.46 -7.87 -10.99
CA GLU A 430 -44.83 -8.35 -11.17
C GLU A 430 -45.48 -7.79 -12.45
N GLN A 431 -45.19 -6.54 -12.80
CA GLN A 431 -45.58 -5.97 -14.10
C GLN A 431 -45.00 -6.76 -15.28
N ALA A 432 -43.70 -7.09 -15.24
CA ALA A 432 -43.06 -7.91 -16.28
C ALA A 432 -43.69 -9.30 -16.37
N ARG A 433 -44.00 -9.93 -15.23
CA ARG A 433 -44.63 -11.27 -15.19
C ARG A 433 -46.03 -11.25 -15.80
N ALA A 434 -46.80 -10.17 -15.60
CA ALA A 434 -48.10 -10.01 -16.24
C ALA A 434 -48.00 -9.89 -17.78
N VAL A 435 -46.93 -9.27 -18.29
CA VAL A 435 -46.69 -9.11 -19.74
C VAL A 435 -46.10 -10.36 -20.38
N LEU A 436 -45.08 -10.95 -19.74
CA LEU A 436 -44.29 -12.05 -20.30
C LEU A 436 -44.87 -13.44 -19.98
N GLY A 437 -45.76 -13.55 -19.01
CA GLY A 437 -46.38 -14.80 -18.60
C GLY A 437 -45.35 -15.87 -18.26
N THR A 438 -45.47 -17.04 -18.90
CA THR A 438 -44.56 -18.19 -18.68
C THR A 438 -43.13 -17.97 -19.22
N ARG A 439 -42.88 -16.88 -19.95
CA ARG A 439 -41.54 -16.54 -20.45
C ARG A 439 -40.63 -15.93 -19.39
N LEU A 440 -41.14 -15.55 -18.21
CA LEU A 440 -40.34 -15.02 -17.11
C LEU A 440 -40.53 -15.85 -15.84
N ASP A 441 -39.45 -16.49 -15.38
CA ASP A 441 -39.37 -17.21 -14.12
C ASP A 441 -38.60 -16.39 -13.08
N TYR A 442 -39.25 -15.99 -11.98
CA TYR A 442 -38.62 -15.28 -10.87
C TYR A 442 -38.46 -16.20 -9.65
N ARG A 443 -37.21 -16.45 -9.25
CA ARG A 443 -36.87 -17.47 -8.23
C ARG A 443 -36.50 -16.90 -6.85
N GLY A 444 -36.51 -15.59 -6.67
CA GLY A 444 -36.05 -14.96 -5.43
C GLY A 444 -34.55 -15.21 -5.13
N PRO A 445 -34.10 -15.04 -3.88
CA PRO A 445 -32.70 -15.22 -3.50
C PRO A 445 -32.25 -16.67 -3.64
N LEU A 446 -31.14 -16.91 -4.35
CA LEU A 446 -30.54 -18.24 -4.53
C LEU A 446 -29.22 -18.37 -3.79
N TYR A 447 -29.01 -19.52 -3.14
CA TYR A 447 -27.77 -19.82 -2.41
C TYR A 447 -27.30 -21.26 -2.68
N GLY A 448 -25.98 -21.48 -2.57
CA GLY A 448 -25.40 -22.82 -2.65
C GLY A 448 -25.79 -23.58 -3.93
N PRO A 449 -26.30 -24.82 -3.84
CA PRO A 449 -26.68 -25.64 -5.01
C PRO A 449 -27.68 -24.95 -5.94
N GLN A 450 -28.63 -24.16 -5.41
CA GLN A 450 -29.64 -23.49 -6.23
C GLN A 450 -29.03 -22.50 -7.22
N LYS A 451 -27.89 -21.89 -6.89
CA LYS A 451 -27.15 -21.04 -7.82
C LYS A 451 -26.55 -21.85 -8.97
N ARG A 452 -26.08 -23.07 -8.68
CA ARG A 452 -25.54 -23.98 -9.70
C ARG A 452 -26.64 -24.38 -10.68
N ASP A 453 -27.79 -24.81 -10.17
CA ASP A 453 -28.95 -25.19 -10.98
C ASP A 453 -29.40 -24.04 -11.90
N PHE A 454 -29.38 -22.81 -11.38
CA PHE A 454 -29.63 -21.61 -12.18
C PHE A 454 -28.64 -21.46 -13.35
N TYR A 455 -27.34 -21.57 -13.10
CA TYR A 455 -26.34 -21.42 -14.14
C TYR A 455 -26.31 -22.60 -15.13
N GLU A 456 -26.70 -23.79 -14.73
CA GLU A 456 -26.82 -24.96 -15.62
C GLU A 456 -28.02 -24.84 -16.57
N GLU A 457 -29.07 -24.12 -16.16
CA GLU A 457 -30.30 -23.98 -16.93
C GLU A 457 -30.28 -22.84 -17.95
N ILE A 458 -29.51 -21.77 -17.70
CA ILE A 458 -29.44 -20.60 -18.60
C ILE A 458 -28.38 -20.81 -19.68
N ASP A 459 -28.57 -20.25 -20.87
CA ASP A 459 -27.57 -20.25 -21.95
C ASP A 459 -26.73 -18.98 -21.97
N VAL A 460 -27.38 -17.84 -21.68
CA VAL A 460 -26.73 -16.52 -21.69
C VAL A 460 -27.01 -15.81 -20.37
N PHE A 461 -25.94 -15.38 -19.70
CA PHE A 461 -26.02 -14.56 -18.50
C PHE A 461 -25.98 -13.07 -18.86
N ILE A 462 -27.05 -12.37 -18.53
CA ILE A 462 -27.25 -10.94 -18.82
C ILE A 462 -26.92 -10.14 -17.56
N PHE A 463 -25.91 -9.28 -17.65
CA PHE A 463 -25.41 -8.49 -16.51
C PHE A 463 -25.24 -7.00 -16.86
N PRO A 464 -26.35 -6.25 -17.03
CA PRO A 464 -26.35 -4.85 -17.43
C PRO A 464 -26.21 -3.92 -16.21
N THR A 465 -25.24 -4.17 -15.35
CA THR A 465 -25.03 -3.38 -14.13
C THR A 465 -24.57 -1.96 -14.46
N THR A 466 -25.21 -0.98 -13.86
CA THR A 466 -24.81 0.43 -13.84
C THR A 466 -24.36 0.87 -12.44
N TYR A 467 -24.10 -0.08 -11.55
CA TYR A 467 -23.63 0.16 -10.19
C TYR A 467 -22.21 0.71 -10.15
N GLU A 468 -22.01 1.89 -9.57
CA GLU A 468 -20.73 2.64 -9.64
C GLU A 468 -19.54 1.93 -9.00
N ASN A 469 -19.78 1.11 -7.97
CA ASN A 469 -18.71 0.45 -7.23
C ASN A 469 -18.32 -0.90 -7.84
N GLU A 470 -18.98 -1.35 -8.90
CA GLU A 470 -18.72 -2.63 -9.53
C GLU A 470 -17.29 -2.70 -10.06
N ALA A 471 -16.52 -3.69 -9.62
CA ALA A 471 -15.11 -3.85 -9.99
C ALA A 471 -14.89 -5.11 -10.82
N GLN A 472 -15.09 -6.29 -10.23
CA GLN A 472 -14.97 -7.58 -10.93
C GLN A 472 -16.01 -8.56 -10.35
N PRO A 473 -17.23 -8.61 -10.93
CA PRO A 473 -18.34 -9.39 -10.40
C PRO A 473 -18.03 -10.90 -10.37
N VAL A 474 -18.25 -11.52 -9.21
CA VAL A 474 -18.08 -12.97 -9.01
C VAL A 474 -19.06 -13.78 -9.87
N VAL A 475 -20.30 -13.29 -10.04
CA VAL A 475 -21.37 -13.98 -10.78
C VAL A 475 -21.03 -14.23 -12.26
N LEU A 476 -20.19 -13.38 -12.86
CA LEU A 476 -19.74 -13.57 -14.23
C LEU A 476 -18.74 -14.74 -14.35
N PHE A 477 -17.87 -14.93 -13.36
CA PHE A 477 -16.99 -16.08 -13.31
C PHE A 477 -17.77 -17.37 -13.05
N GLU A 478 -18.77 -17.33 -12.16
CA GLU A 478 -19.65 -18.47 -11.93
C GLU A 478 -20.43 -18.86 -13.20
N ALA A 479 -20.93 -17.87 -13.96
CA ALA A 479 -21.59 -18.09 -15.23
C ALA A 479 -20.65 -18.74 -16.26
N GLN A 480 -19.42 -18.25 -16.40
CA GLN A 480 -18.42 -18.85 -17.29
C GLN A 480 -17.99 -20.25 -16.83
N ALA A 481 -17.88 -20.47 -15.53
CA ALA A 481 -17.58 -21.79 -14.96
C ALA A 481 -18.65 -22.83 -15.33
N ALA A 482 -19.91 -22.40 -15.45
CA ALA A 482 -21.01 -23.23 -15.93
C ALA A 482 -21.08 -23.33 -17.47
N GLY A 483 -20.33 -22.50 -18.20
CA GLY A 483 -20.26 -22.48 -19.66
C GLY A 483 -21.15 -21.43 -20.34
N ASN A 484 -21.73 -20.52 -19.58
CA ASN A 484 -22.70 -19.55 -20.11
C ASN A 484 -22.00 -18.42 -20.86
N LEU A 485 -22.59 -18.01 -21.98
CA LEU A 485 -22.19 -16.78 -22.66
C LEU A 485 -22.58 -15.58 -21.81
N ILE A 486 -21.88 -14.46 -21.95
CA ILE A 486 -22.19 -13.24 -21.18
C ILE A 486 -22.58 -12.10 -22.09
N VAL A 487 -23.60 -11.34 -21.71
CA VAL A 487 -23.86 -10.00 -22.24
C VAL A 487 -23.82 -9.00 -21.08
N ALA A 488 -22.92 -8.03 -21.13
CA ALA A 488 -22.71 -7.09 -20.02
C ALA A 488 -22.20 -5.73 -20.50
N TYR A 489 -22.38 -4.70 -19.68
CA TYR A 489 -21.67 -3.44 -19.90
C TYR A 489 -20.16 -3.61 -19.62
N GLY A 490 -19.33 -2.93 -20.41
CA GLY A 490 -17.87 -2.86 -20.28
C GLY A 490 -17.40 -1.98 -19.13
N ARG A 491 -17.85 -2.27 -17.92
CA ARG A 491 -17.52 -1.52 -16.70
C ARG A 491 -16.45 -2.21 -15.87
N GLY A 492 -15.57 -1.43 -15.24
CA GLY A 492 -14.55 -1.96 -14.34
C GLY A 492 -13.63 -2.96 -15.03
N CYS A 493 -13.52 -4.17 -14.48
CA CYS A 493 -12.81 -5.29 -15.08
C CYS A 493 -13.70 -6.20 -15.96
N ILE A 494 -15.00 -5.91 -16.12
CA ILE A 494 -15.96 -6.79 -16.83
C ILE A 494 -15.52 -7.08 -18.26
N GLY A 495 -15.04 -6.08 -19.00
CA GLY A 495 -14.60 -6.28 -20.39
C GLY A 495 -13.48 -7.32 -20.52
N ARG A 496 -12.53 -7.34 -19.57
CA ARG A 496 -11.46 -8.35 -19.51
C ARG A 496 -11.96 -9.71 -19.01
N GLN A 497 -12.96 -9.71 -18.15
CA GLN A 497 -13.55 -10.92 -17.60
C GLN A 497 -14.33 -11.72 -18.66
N VAL A 498 -15.14 -11.04 -19.48
CA VAL A 498 -15.97 -11.69 -20.52
C VAL A 498 -15.11 -12.28 -21.64
N GLY A 499 -14.05 -11.59 -22.05
CA GLY A 499 -13.14 -12.08 -23.09
C GLY A 499 -13.85 -12.26 -24.45
N ALA A 500 -13.48 -13.31 -25.19
CA ALA A 500 -13.99 -13.59 -26.53
C ALA A 500 -15.39 -14.26 -26.54
N TYR A 501 -15.87 -14.75 -25.40
CA TYR A 501 -17.07 -15.58 -25.31
C TYR A 501 -18.29 -14.83 -24.74
N GLY A 502 -18.50 -13.60 -25.23
CA GLY A 502 -19.65 -12.78 -24.87
C GLY A 502 -19.73 -11.46 -25.63
N CYS A 503 -20.73 -10.65 -25.32
CA CYS A 503 -20.95 -9.31 -25.86
C CYS A 503 -20.71 -8.27 -24.76
N VAL A 504 -19.64 -7.49 -24.91
CA VAL A 504 -19.31 -6.39 -23.99
C VAL A 504 -19.75 -5.08 -24.63
N ILE A 505 -20.79 -4.48 -24.07
CA ILE A 505 -21.40 -3.25 -24.59
C ILE A 505 -20.77 -2.05 -23.88
N ALA A 506 -20.38 -1.00 -24.60
CA ALA A 506 -19.81 0.20 -23.98
C ALA A 506 -20.83 0.88 -23.04
N GLU A 507 -20.38 1.45 -21.92
CA GLU A 507 -21.28 2.07 -20.91
C GLU A 507 -22.19 3.18 -21.47
N ALA A 508 -21.78 3.86 -22.54
CA ALA A 508 -22.55 4.93 -23.18
C ALA A 508 -23.43 4.46 -24.34
N ALA A 509 -23.37 3.18 -24.72
CA ALA A 509 -24.11 2.63 -25.84
C ALA A 509 -25.51 2.14 -25.41
N ASP A 510 -26.43 2.02 -26.38
CA ASP A 510 -27.73 1.41 -26.15
C ASP A 510 -27.58 -0.09 -25.90
N PHE A 511 -27.77 -0.49 -24.64
CA PHE A 511 -27.69 -1.88 -24.24
C PHE A 511 -28.80 -2.73 -24.84
N ILE A 512 -30.04 -2.26 -24.86
CA ILE A 512 -31.17 -3.07 -25.31
C ILE A 512 -31.04 -3.33 -26.81
N GLY A 513 -30.78 -2.29 -27.62
CA GLY A 513 -30.60 -2.44 -29.05
C GLY A 513 -29.43 -3.38 -29.40
N THR A 514 -28.26 -3.16 -28.80
CA THR A 514 -27.07 -3.97 -29.09
C THR A 514 -27.22 -5.42 -28.61
N ALA A 515 -27.76 -5.63 -27.40
CA ALA A 515 -27.98 -6.97 -26.87
C ALA A 515 -29.05 -7.73 -27.67
N SER A 516 -30.13 -7.05 -28.09
CA SER A 516 -31.21 -7.69 -28.86
C SER A 516 -30.73 -8.21 -30.21
N LEU A 517 -29.92 -7.43 -30.93
CA LEU A 517 -29.30 -7.85 -32.19
C LEU A 517 -28.42 -9.09 -31.98
N TRP A 518 -27.51 -9.03 -31.01
CA TRP A 518 -26.59 -10.13 -30.71
C TRP A 518 -27.32 -11.42 -30.29
N LEU A 519 -28.39 -11.30 -29.49
CA LEU A 519 -29.19 -12.44 -29.04
C LEU A 519 -30.06 -13.02 -30.17
N THR A 520 -30.55 -12.19 -31.09
CA THR A 520 -31.32 -12.64 -32.25
C THR A 520 -30.46 -13.47 -33.20
N ASP A 521 -29.25 -13.02 -33.51
CA ASP A 521 -28.30 -13.79 -34.33
C ASP A 521 -28.00 -15.17 -33.72
N ARG A 522 -27.84 -15.21 -32.38
CA ARG A 522 -27.61 -16.45 -31.63
C ARG A 522 -28.82 -17.38 -31.64
N ALA A 523 -30.02 -16.86 -31.45
CA ALA A 523 -31.26 -17.63 -31.52
C ALA A 523 -31.46 -18.26 -32.92
N ASN A 524 -30.98 -17.59 -33.98
CA ASN A 524 -31.04 -18.08 -35.35
C ASN A 524 -29.92 -19.07 -35.73
N GLY A 525 -29.07 -19.49 -34.79
CA GLY A 525 -28.02 -20.48 -35.03
C GLY A 525 -26.79 -19.94 -35.79
N ILE A 526 -26.66 -18.62 -35.93
CA ILE A 526 -25.51 -18.00 -36.60
C ILE A 526 -24.29 -18.03 -35.64
N GLY A 527 -23.30 -18.87 -35.96
CA GLY A 527 -21.96 -18.87 -35.35
C GLY A 527 -21.71 -19.80 -34.15
N GLN A 528 -21.87 -21.13 -34.28
CA GLN A 528 -21.39 -22.10 -33.26
C GLN A 528 -20.64 -23.32 -33.84
N PRO A 529 -19.55 -23.73 -33.17
CA PRO A 529 -19.48 -25.03 -32.49
C PRO A 529 -19.59 -24.87 -30.96
N ASP A 530 -19.60 -26.00 -30.25
CA ASP A 530 -20.01 -26.21 -28.85
C ASP A 530 -19.51 -25.19 -27.80
N THR A 531 -20.22 -24.06 -27.68
CA THR A 531 -19.77 -22.89 -26.92
C THR A 531 -19.62 -23.13 -25.41
N ARG A 532 -20.37 -24.07 -24.82
CA ARG A 532 -20.32 -24.31 -23.36
C ARG A 532 -18.98 -24.91 -22.94
N ALA A 533 -18.51 -25.94 -23.65
CA ALA A 533 -17.23 -26.58 -23.36
C ALA A 533 -16.06 -25.61 -23.54
N GLU A 534 -16.11 -24.79 -24.58
CA GLU A 534 -15.08 -23.78 -24.86
C GLU A 534 -15.04 -22.68 -23.79
N VAL A 535 -16.20 -22.16 -23.38
CA VAL A 535 -16.30 -21.16 -22.29
C VAL A 535 -15.75 -21.74 -20.98
N ARG A 536 -16.08 -23.01 -20.65
CA ARG A 536 -15.57 -23.69 -19.46
C ARG A 536 -14.05 -23.85 -19.50
N ARG A 537 -13.50 -24.25 -20.65
CA ARG A 537 -12.05 -24.38 -20.85
C ARG A 537 -11.36 -23.02 -20.70
N PHE A 538 -11.89 -21.99 -21.36
CA PHE A 538 -11.39 -20.62 -21.24
C PHE A 538 -11.35 -20.15 -19.77
N TYR A 539 -12.42 -20.42 -19.02
CA TYR A 539 -12.47 -20.09 -17.60
C TYR A 539 -11.50 -20.91 -16.75
N ALA A 540 -11.36 -22.21 -17.02
CA ALA A 540 -10.44 -23.08 -16.30
C ALA A 540 -8.97 -22.61 -16.46
N GLU A 541 -8.59 -22.18 -17.66
CA GLU A 541 -7.28 -21.57 -17.94
C GLU A 541 -7.09 -20.26 -17.17
N GLN A 542 -8.11 -19.39 -17.18
CA GLN A 542 -8.09 -18.13 -16.44
C GLN A 542 -7.99 -18.34 -14.91
N HIS A 543 -8.71 -19.32 -14.37
CA HIS A 543 -8.64 -19.72 -12.95
C HIS A 543 -7.24 -20.22 -12.60
N ALA A 544 -6.68 -21.14 -13.39
CA ALA A 544 -5.36 -21.70 -13.14
C ALA A 544 -4.26 -20.63 -13.13
N ALA A 545 -4.30 -19.69 -14.08
CA ALA A 545 -3.38 -18.56 -14.11
C ALA A 545 -3.51 -17.68 -12.86
N SER A 546 -4.74 -17.29 -12.51
CA SER A 546 -5.01 -16.38 -11.39
C SER A 546 -4.71 -17.01 -10.01
N LYS A 547 -4.89 -18.33 -9.87
CA LYS A 547 -4.64 -19.07 -8.63
C LYS A 547 -3.17 -18.98 -8.19
N LYS A 548 -2.24 -18.99 -9.16
CA LYS A 548 -0.80 -18.82 -8.89
C LYS A 548 -0.51 -17.45 -8.29
N ASP A 549 -1.15 -16.41 -8.80
CA ASP A 549 -0.97 -15.04 -8.30
C ASP A 549 -1.50 -14.88 -6.87
N ALA A 550 -2.64 -15.50 -6.55
CA ALA A 550 -3.22 -15.46 -5.21
C ALA A 550 -2.33 -16.10 -4.13
N LEU A 551 -1.59 -17.17 -4.45
CA LEU A 551 -0.66 -17.81 -3.51
C LEU A 551 0.52 -16.90 -3.15
N SER A 552 0.93 -16.04 -4.08
CA SER A 552 2.03 -15.08 -3.93
C SER A 552 1.60 -13.68 -3.49
N ILE A 553 0.31 -13.50 -3.14
CA ILE A 553 -0.27 -12.19 -2.79
C ILE A 553 0.47 -11.48 -1.64
N ILE A 554 1.18 -12.25 -0.80
CA ILE A 554 1.99 -11.74 0.31
C ILE A 554 3.50 -11.77 -0.01
N ASP A 555 3.99 -12.55 -0.95
CA ASP A 555 5.44 -12.76 -1.09
C ASP A 555 6.18 -11.61 -1.76
N ALA A 556 5.47 -10.81 -2.57
CA ALA A 556 6.11 -9.79 -3.40
C ALA A 556 6.84 -8.72 -2.58
#